data_AF-A0A3B8MJ15-F1
#
_entry.id   AF-A0A3B8MJ15-F1
#
_cell.length_a   1.000
_cell.length_b   1.000
_cell.length_c   1.000
_cell.angle_alpha   90.00
_cell.angle_beta   90.00
_cell.angle_gamma   90.00
#
_symmetry.space_group_name_H-M   'P 1'
#
loop_
_entity.id
_entity.type
_entity.pdbx_description
1 polymer ?
#
loop_
_entity_poly.entity_id
_entity_poly.type
_entity_poly.pdbx_seq_one_letter_code
_entity_poly.pdbx_strand_id
1 'polypeptide(L)'
;MFGILTVIWIGCWNTYCEYIASTSRMNISHFPMALLCTYVLIVFANQILRSRFQRLAFNKNELLVVLAMGLVGAAIPAYGLTSFFLGMISVPYYRATPENQWTELVHPHLPTWLTPSNEGGAMRWLFEGLPYGMDVPWDVWYVPMFWWLSLIAAITVASIAISTILRKQWSENERVTYPMLGPPVSLAEAADAGDRDGLFSTRLFWVGFGLIFLVKGWNIISYFIPGFPQIWLGQQWLYFARYYPPQHTGINFFTIGFAYFANIDLLFSILVFHLLYMNEIALSRRIGLAITAKTGPGDPVA
;
A
#
# COMPACT_ATOMS: atom_id res chain seq x y z
N MET A 1 14.66 19.22 0.38
CA MET A 1 15.15 18.51 1.60
C MET A 1 14.02 17.83 2.36
N PHE A 2 12.96 18.56 2.76
CA PHE A 2 11.84 17.99 3.52
C PHE A 2 11.16 16.79 2.83
N GLY A 3 10.91 16.86 1.52
CA GLY A 3 10.35 15.72 0.78
C GLY A 3 11.24 14.46 0.80
N ILE A 4 12.57 14.59 0.85
CA ILE A 4 13.48 13.45 0.99
C ILE A 4 13.32 12.82 2.37
N LEU A 5 13.24 13.64 3.42
CA LEU A 5 12.99 13.18 4.78
C LEU A 5 11.65 12.45 4.89
N THR A 6 10.60 12.96 4.22
CA THR A 6 9.30 12.31 4.15
C THR A 6 9.40 10.92 3.50
N VAL A 7 10.15 10.79 2.40
CA VAL A 7 10.36 9.49 1.73
C VAL A 7 11.10 8.50 2.63
N ILE A 8 12.19 8.93 3.28
CA ILE A 8 12.95 8.09 4.22
C ILE A 8 12.04 7.65 5.38
N TRP A 9 11.30 8.58 5.96
CA TRP A 9 10.37 8.31 7.05
C TRP A 9 9.31 7.27 6.66
N ILE A 10 8.65 7.44 5.52
CA ILE A 10 7.61 6.52 5.07
C ILE A 10 8.19 5.12 4.81
N GLY A 11 9.38 5.05 4.19
CA GLY A 11 10.09 3.79 3.98
C GLY A 11 10.37 3.07 5.30
N CYS A 12 11.05 3.75 6.23
CA CYS A 12 11.39 3.17 7.53
C CYS A 12 10.14 2.80 8.34
N TRP A 13 9.13 3.67 8.39
CA TRP A 13 7.91 3.42 9.13
C TRP A 13 7.14 2.22 8.59
N ASN A 14 6.99 2.13 7.26
CA ASN A 14 6.30 1.00 6.64
C ASN A 14 7.03 -0.33 6.93
N THR A 15 8.36 -0.37 6.73
CA THR A 15 9.18 -1.55 7.03
C THR A 15 9.10 -1.94 8.51
N TYR A 16 9.16 -0.96 9.42
CA TYR A 16 9.03 -1.22 10.86
C TYR A 16 7.66 -1.83 11.21
N CYS A 17 6.58 -1.23 10.70
CA CYS A 17 5.22 -1.69 10.98
C CYS A 17 4.96 -3.11 10.48
N GLU A 18 5.50 -3.46 9.30
CA GLU A 18 5.30 -4.76 8.67
C GLU A 18 6.16 -5.87 9.31
N TYR A 19 7.45 -5.62 9.51
CA TYR A 19 8.39 -6.68 9.89
C TYR A 19 8.70 -6.75 11.38
N ILE A 20 8.71 -5.61 12.08
CA ILE A 20 9.08 -5.58 13.50
C ILE A 20 7.82 -5.59 14.34
N ALA A 21 6.90 -4.65 14.10
CA ALA A 21 5.69 -4.55 14.89
C ALA A 21 4.65 -5.61 14.52
N SER A 22 4.73 -6.23 13.33
CA SER A 22 3.75 -7.19 12.80
C SER A 22 2.29 -6.68 12.89
N THR A 23 2.10 -5.36 12.75
CA THR A 23 0.83 -4.69 13.08
C THR A 23 -0.07 -4.56 11.87
N SER A 24 0.36 -3.82 10.86
CA SER A 24 -0.48 -3.44 9.73
C SER A 24 0.32 -3.32 8.45
N ARG A 25 -0.29 -3.76 7.35
CA ARG A 25 0.29 -3.66 6.01
C ARG A 25 -0.20 -2.39 5.34
N MET A 26 0.54 -1.30 5.54
CA MET A 26 0.10 0.06 5.19
C MET A 26 0.21 0.38 3.69
N ASN A 27 0.89 -0.47 2.91
CA ASN A 27 1.18 -0.24 1.49
C ASN A 27 0.44 -1.20 0.52
N ILE A 28 -0.63 -1.86 0.98
CA ILE A 28 -1.48 -2.72 0.12
C ILE A 28 -2.54 -1.90 -0.64
N SER A 29 -2.88 -0.72 -0.13
CA SER A 29 -3.89 0.16 -0.74
C SER A 29 -3.35 0.88 -1.98
N HIS A 30 -4.25 1.17 -2.94
CA HIS A 30 -3.91 1.92 -4.16
C HIS A 30 -3.29 3.30 -3.91
N PHE A 31 -3.70 3.95 -2.82
CA PHE A 31 -2.98 5.10 -2.27
C PHE A 31 -2.23 4.65 -1.01
N PRO A 32 -0.90 4.79 -0.95
CA PRO A 32 -0.12 4.33 0.19
C PRO A 32 -0.59 4.99 1.50
N MET A 33 -1.10 4.19 2.45
CA MET A 33 -1.67 4.73 3.69
C MET A 33 -0.60 5.42 4.54
N ALA A 34 0.62 4.88 4.56
CA ALA A 34 1.76 5.49 5.24
C ALA A 34 2.05 6.91 4.73
N LEU A 35 1.94 7.13 3.41
CA LEU A 35 2.03 8.48 2.84
C LEU A 35 0.85 9.33 3.26
N LEU A 36 -0.39 8.84 3.16
CA LEU A 36 -1.57 9.64 3.51
C LEU A 36 -1.51 10.12 4.96
N CYS A 37 -1.25 9.21 5.91
CA CYS A 37 -1.14 9.55 7.33
C CYS A 37 -0.01 10.55 7.58
N THR A 38 1.18 10.32 7.01
CA THR A 38 2.31 11.25 7.15
C THR A 38 1.97 12.62 6.55
N TYR A 39 1.35 12.65 5.38
CA TYR A 39 1.03 13.87 4.67
C TYR A 39 -0.04 14.69 5.40
N VAL A 40 -1.08 14.05 5.94
CA VAL A 40 -2.08 14.70 6.78
C VAL A 40 -1.43 15.33 8.02
N LEU A 41 -0.50 14.62 8.67
CA LEU A 41 0.26 15.17 9.81
C LEU A 41 1.13 16.36 9.41
N ILE A 42 1.81 16.30 8.26
CA ILE A 42 2.60 17.41 7.72
C ILE A 42 1.70 18.63 7.48
N VAL A 43 0.52 18.44 6.89
CA VAL A 43 -0.42 19.52 6.61
C VAL A 43 -0.96 20.14 7.90
N PHE A 44 -1.35 19.33 8.90
CA PHE A 44 -1.79 19.85 10.20
C PHE A 44 -0.67 20.60 10.93
N ALA A 45 0.54 20.04 10.94
CA ALA A 45 1.71 20.70 11.51
C ALA A 45 2.01 22.03 10.78
N ASN A 46 1.86 22.06 9.47
CA ASN A 46 2.01 23.28 8.67
C ASN A 46 0.95 24.33 9.02
N GLN A 47 -0.30 23.92 9.28
CA GLN A 47 -1.36 24.85 9.69
C GLN A 47 -1.08 25.47 11.06
N ILE A 48 -0.61 24.66 12.02
CA ILE A 48 -0.18 25.15 13.34
C ILE A 48 1.04 26.07 13.20
N LEU A 49 1.99 25.72 12.33
CA LEU A 49 3.16 26.54 12.07
C LEU A 49 2.77 27.87 11.41
N ARG A 50 1.81 27.88 10.49
CA ARG A 50 1.32 29.10 9.83
C ARG A 50 0.63 30.05 10.80
N SER A 51 -0.12 29.54 11.78
CA SER A 51 -0.77 30.38 12.80
C SER A 51 0.23 31.02 13.76
N ARG A 52 1.40 30.40 13.98
CA ARG A 52 2.42 30.90 14.92
C ARG A 52 3.60 31.63 14.26
N PHE A 53 4.02 31.18 13.07
CA PHE A 53 5.22 31.59 12.34
C PHE A 53 5.01 31.53 10.83
N GLN A 54 4.21 32.45 10.28
CA GLN A 54 3.85 32.50 8.85
C GLN A 54 5.03 32.36 7.87
N ARG A 55 6.21 32.91 8.20
CA ARG A 55 7.40 32.87 7.33
C ARG A 55 8.03 31.48 7.17
N LEU A 56 7.76 30.56 8.11
CA LEU A 56 8.30 29.20 8.10
C LEU A 56 7.30 28.16 7.57
N ALA A 57 6.05 28.58 7.32
CA ALA A 57 5.02 27.69 6.81
C ALA A 57 5.26 27.37 5.34
N PHE A 58 5.10 26.10 4.98
CA PHE A 58 5.12 25.64 3.61
C PHE A 58 3.98 26.25 2.80
N ASN A 59 4.28 26.56 1.54
CA ASN A 59 3.31 26.97 0.53
C ASN A 59 2.70 25.72 -0.15
N LYS A 60 1.56 25.89 -0.84
CA LYS A 60 0.89 24.86 -1.66
C LYS A 60 1.88 24.10 -2.55
N ASN A 61 2.73 24.81 -3.28
CA ASN A 61 3.66 24.17 -4.21
C ASN A 61 4.68 23.28 -3.50
N GLU A 62 5.13 23.66 -2.30
CA GLU A 62 6.06 22.85 -1.51
C GLU A 62 5.37 21.59 -0.97
N LEU A 63 4.12 21.70 -0.53
CA LEU A 63 3.32 20.55 -0.12
C LEU A 63 3.04 19.59 -1.29
N LEU A 64 2.73 20.12 -2.47
CA LEU A 64 2.55 19.30 -3.68
C LEU A 64 3.84 18.59 -4.11
N VAL A 65 5.00 19.23 -3.95
CA VAL A 65 6.30 18.57 -4.19
C VAL A 65 6.53 17.46 -3.18
N VAL A 66 6.25 17.68 -1.89
CA VAL A 66 6.34 16.64 -0.85
C VAL A 66 5.42 15.47 -1.16
N LEU A 67 4.19 15.74 -1.59
CA LEU A 67 3.22 14.73 -2.02
C LEU A 67 3.76 13.92 -3.21
N ALA A 68 4.27 14.59 -4.25
CA ALA A 68 4.80 13.94 -5.44
C ALA A 68 6.02 13.06 -5.11
N MET A 69 6.97 13.58 -4.32
CA MET A 69 8.13 12.82 -3.85
C MET A 69 7.70 11.62 -3.01
N GLY A 70 6.73 11.82 -2.11
CA GLY A 70 6.17 10.76 -1.26
C GLY A 70 5.45 9.68 -2.07
N LEU A 71 4.70 10.03 -3.12
CA LEU A 71 4.04 9.06 -4.00
C LEU A 71 5.06 8.17 -4.71
N VAL A 72 6.11 8.76 -5.28
CA VAL A 72 7.20 7.99 -5.91
C VAL A 72 7.90 7.11 -4.87
N GLY A 73 8.25 7.69 -3.72
CA GLY A 73 8.94 7.00 -2.64
C GLY A 73 8.13 5.91 -1.94
N ALA A 74 6.80 5.97 -2.00
CA ALA A 74 5.93 4.94 -1.44
C ALA A 74 5.49 3.89 -2.48
N ALA A 75 5.42 4.25 -3.77
CA ALA A 75 5.00 3.37 -4.84
C ALA A 75 6.05 2.30 -5.18
N ILE A 76 7.34 2.65 -5.17
CA ILE A 76 8.41 1.72 -5.57
C ILE A 76 8.69 0.65 -4.50
N PRO A 77 8.87 1.00 -3.20
CA PRO A 77 9.10 0.02 -2.14
C PRO A 77 7.82 -0.73 -1.72
N ALA A 78 6.77 -0.69 -2.54
CA ALA A 78 5.49 -1.35 -2.28
C ALA A 78 5.68 -2.82 -1.92
N TYR A 79 4.67 -3.36 -1.23
CA TYR A 79 4.63 -4.72 -0.67
C TYR A 79 5.24 -5.80 -1.59
N GLY A 80 5.02 -5.69 -2.90
CA GLY A 80 5.56 -6.64 -3.89
C GLY A 80 7.08 -6.60 -4.06
N LEU A 81 7.72 -5.45 -3.93
CA LEU A 81 9.15 -5.30 -4.25
C LEU A 81 10.07 -5.53 -3.06
N THR A 82 9.65 -5.15 -1.85
CA THR A 82 10.52 -5.30 -0.68
C THR A 82 10.30 -6.66 -0.03
N SER A 83 9.05 -7.09 0.15
CA SER A 83 8.71 -8.31 0.87
C SER A 83 8.67 -9.55 -0.02
N PHE A 84 7.91 -9.47 -1.11
CA PHE A 84 7.67 -10.63 -1.95
C PHE A 84 8.89 -11.00 -2.79
N PHE A 85 9.55 -10.00 -3.37
CA PHE A 85 10.73 -10.22 -4.21
C PHE A 85 11.92 -10.80 -3.45
N LEU A 86 12.29 -10.27 -2.27
CA LEU A 86 13.36 -10.84 -1.44
C LEU A 86 13.05 -12.29 -1.05
N GLY A 87 11.79 -12.59 -0.73
CA GLY A 87 11.32 -13.96 -0.51
C GLY A 87 11.48 -14.83 -1.74
N MET A 88 11.07 -14.38 -2.93
CA MET A 88 11.12 -15.17 -4.15
C MET A 88 12.54 -15.64 -4.51
N ILE A 89 13.55 -14.79 -4.35
CA ILE A 89 14.92 -15.15 -4.73
C ILE A 89 15.65 -15.99 -3.66
N SER A 90 15.13 -16.05 -2.43
CA SER A 90 15.74 -16.76 -1.30
C SER A 90 15.04 -18.06 -0.92
N VAL A 91 13.72 -18.16 -1.14
CA VAL A 91 12.88 -19.32 -0.82
C VAL A 91 13.37 -20.63 -1.45
N PRO A 92 13.80 -20.67 -2.74
CA PRO A 92 14.29 -21.91 -3.34
C PRO A 92 15.43 -22.55 -2.56
N TYR A 93 16.27 -21.76 -1.90
CA TYR A 93 17.35 -22.24 -1.04
C TYR A 93 16.90 -22.44 0.41
N TYR A 94 16.10 -21.53 0.97
CA TYR A 94 15.66 -21.62 2.37
C TYR A 94 14.66 -22.76 2.64
N ARG A 95 13.77 -23.05 1.69
CA ARG A 95 12.73 -24.10 1.81
C ARG A 95 13.11 -25.40 1.10
N ALA A 96 14.36 -25.58 0.68
CA ALA A 96 14.82 -26.84 0.10
C ALA A 96 14.76 -27.95 1.16
N THR A 97 14.05 -29.03 0.86
CA THR A 97 13.98 -30.23 1.72
C THR A 97 14.20 -31.49 0.89
N PRO A 98 14.59 -32.62 1.49
CA PRO A 98 14.74 -33.88 0.76
C PRO A 98 13.46 -34.31 0.02
N GLU A 99 12.29 -33.96 0.54
CA GLU A 99 10.98 -34.34 -0.03
C GLU A 99 10.63 -33.54 -1.28
N ASN A 100 11.03 -32.26 -1.37
CA ASN A 100 10.77 -31.44 -2.55
C ASN A 100 11.88 -31.51 -3.61
N GLN A 101 13.04 -32.08 -3.26
CA GLN A 101 14.17 -32.31 -4.16
C GLN A 101 14.67 -31.04 -4.87
N TRP A 102 14.45 -29.86 -4.31
CA TRP A 102 14.82 -28.60 -4.95
C TRP A 102 16.33 -28.45 -5.15
N THR A 103 17.14 -29.04 -4.27
CA THR A 103 18.60 -29.07 -4.43
C THR A 103 19.04 -29.75 -5.72
N GLU A 104 18.33 -30.81 -6.14
CA GLU A 104 18.68 -31.59 -7.34
C GLU A 104 17.98 -31.06 -8.59
N LEU A 105 16.72 -30.63 -8.45
CA LEU A 105 15.85 -30.28 -9.58
C LEU A 105 15.81 -28.78 -9.90
N VAL A 106 16.10 -27.90 -8.93
CA VAL A 106 15.90 -26.44 -9.08
C VAL A 106 17.23 -25.71 -9.01
N HIS A 107 18.05 -25.94 -7.98
CA HIS A 107 19.30 -25.20 -7.75
C HIS A 107 20.27 -25.20 -8.95
N PRO A 108 20.45 -26.30 -9.71
CA PRO A 108 21.34 -26.29 -10.88
C PRO A 108 20.91 -25.34 -12.00
N HIS A 109 19.63 -24.96 -12.01
CA HIS A 109 19.04 -24.07 -13.01
C HIS A 109 18.91 -22.62 -12.51
N LEU A 110 19.28 -22.35 -11.25
CA LEU A 110 19.26 -21.00 -10.70
C LEU A 110 20.57 -20.27 -11.03
N PRO A 111 20.52 -19.19 -11.82
CA PRO A 111 21.72 -18.41 -12.11
C PRO A 111 22.21 -17.66 -10.87
N THR A 112 23.48 -17.85 -10.54
CA THR A 112 24.17 -17.25 -9.37
C THR A 112 24.17 -15.72 -9.35
N TRP A 113 23.94 -15.07 -10.49
CA TRP A 113 23.84 -13.62 -10.61
C TRP A 113 22.43 -13.06 -10.40
N LEU A 114 21.37 -13.89 -10.38
CA LEU A 114 19.99 -13.49 -10.03
C LEU A 114 19.56 -13.97 -8.66
N THR A 115 20.12 -15.07 -8.19
CA THR A 115 19.78 -15.66 -6.88
C THR A 115 20.99 -15.67 -5.97
N PRO A 116 20.85 -15.19 -4.72
CA PRO A 116 21.95 -15.18 -3.77
C PRO A 116 22.36 -16.61 -3.38
N SER A 117 23.66 -16.82 -3.18
CA SER A 117 24.21 -18.13 -2.75
C SER A 117 23.78 -18.47 -1.32
N ASN A 118 23.61 -19.76 -1.02
CA ASN A 118 23.30 -20.24 0.34
C ASN A 118 24.46 -21.01 1.01
N GLU A 119 25.66 -20.95 0.46
CA GLU A 119 26.82 -21.70 0.98
C GLU A 119 27.13 -21.40 2.45
N GLY A 120 26.95 -20.15 2.89
CA GLY A 120 27.14 -19.72 4.28
C GLY A 120 25.89 -19.77 5.16
N GLY A 121 24.76 -20.30 4.68
CA GLY A 121 23.48 -20.23 5.40
C GLY A 121 22.83 -18.85 5.40
N ALA A 122 23.26 -17.94 4.53
CA ALA A 122 22.76 -16.56 4.44
C ALA A 122 21.24 -16.48 4.21
N MET A 123 20.64 -17.45 3.50
CA MET A 123 19.20 -17.47 3.29
C MET A 123 18.45 -17.79 4.57
N ARG A 124 19.03 -18.63 5.43
CA ARG A 124 18.47 -18.94 6.73
C ARG A 124 18.46 -17.71 7.64
N TRP A 125 19.54 -16.94 7.65
CA TRP A 125 19.63 -15.70 8.45
C TRP A 125 18.66 -14.60 7.99
N LEU A 126 18.31 -14.55 6.70
CA LEU A 126 17.29 -13.64 6.20
C LEU A 126 15.92 -13.89 6.88
N PHE A 127 15.55 -15.15 7.09
CA PHE A 127 14.23 -15.52 7.63
C PHE A 127 14.22 -15.75 9.14
N GLU A 128 15.30 -16.33 9.70
CA GLU A 128 15.39 -16.69 11.12
C GLU A 128 16.08 -15.60 11.96
N GLY A 129 16.70 -14.61 11.31
CA GLY A 129 17.48 -13.56 11.95
C GLY A 129 18.98 -13.90 11.99
N LEU A 130 19.79 -12.84 11.99
CA LEU A 130 21.25 -12.94 12.07
C LEU A 130 21.67 -13.20 13.54
N PRO A 131 22.56 -14.17 13.81
CA PRO A 131 23.14 -14.37 15.13
C PRO A 131 23.84 -13.12 15.67
N TYR A 132 23.80 -12.94 16.99
CA TYR A 132 24.34 -11.75 17.66
C TYR A 132 25.84 -11.61 17.42
N GLY A 133 26.28 -10.42 17.00
CA GLY A 133 27.69 -10.08 16.80
C GLY A 133 28.28 -10.50 15.44
N MET A 134 27.48 -11.06 14.53
CA MET A 134 27.90 -11.26 13.14
C MET A 134 27.52 -10.07 12.26
N ASP A 135 28.34 -9.82 11.25
CA ASP A 135 28.04 -8.83 10.22
C ASP A 135 27.08 -9.42 9.18
N VAL A 136 26.27 -8.55 8.56
CA VAL A 136 25.36 -8.95 7.49
C VAL A 136 26.19 -9.40 6.26
N PRO A 137 25.95 -10.59 5.69
CA PRO A 137 26.72 -11.12 4.55
C PRO A 137 26.31 -10.45 3.24
N TRP A 138 26.65 -9.17 3.08
CA TRP A 138 26.26 -8.36 1.91
C TRP A 138 26.86 -8.83 0.60
N ASP A 139 28.01 -9.50 0.66
CA ASP A 139 28.74 -10.09 -0.47
C ASP A 139 27.85 -11.00 -1.32
N VAL A 140 27.00 -11.78 -0.67
CA VAL A 140 26.06 -12.70 -1.30
C VAL A 140 24.92 -11.96 -2.03
N TRP A 141 24.60 -10.74 -1.60
CA TRP A 141 23.44 -9.97 -2.07
C TRP A 141 23.78 -8.94 -3.14
N TYR A 142 25.00 -8.39 -3.17
CA TYR A 142 25.32 -7.27 -4.07
C TYR A 142 25.05 -7.58 -5.54
N VAL A 143 25.48 -8.75 -6.03
CA VAL A 143 25.32 -9.11 -7.45
C VAL A 143 23.85 -9.34 -7.82
N PRO A 144 23.08 -10.19 -7.10
CA PRO A 144 21.64 -10.32 -7.33
C PRO A 144 20.89 -8.98 -7.25
N MET A 145 21.16 -8.19 -6.20
CA MET A 145 20.49 -6.90 -6.01
C MET A 145 20.80 -5.92 -7.12
N PHE A 146 22.03 -5.87 -7.61
CA PHE A 146 22.39 -4.97 -8.71
C PHE A 146 21.57 -5.27 -9.98
N TRP A 147 21.48 -6.53 -10.39
CA TRP A 147 20.75 -6.91 -11.61
C TRP A 147 19.25 -6.70 -11.47
N TRP A 148 18.67 -7.08 -10.33
CA TRP A 148 17.25 -6.87 -10.09
C TRP A 148 16.89 -5.40 -9.96
N LEU A 149 17.66 -4.60 -9.22
CA LEU A 149 17.42 -3.16 -9.12
C LEU A 149 17.62 -2.46 -10.46
N SER A 150 18.53 -2.94 -11.31
CA SER A 150 18.69 -2.42 -12.68
C SER A 150 17.44 -2.69 -13.53
N LEU A 151 16.89 -3.90 -13.45
CA LEU A 151 15.64 -4.25 -14.13
C LEU A 151 14.46 -3.40 -13.61
N ILE A 152 14.34 -3.26 -12.29
CA ILE A 152 13.30 -2.46 -11.65
C ILE A 152 13.42 -0.99 -12.05
N ALA A 153 14.63 -0.45 -12.10
CA ALA A 153 14.88 0.91 -12.56
C ALA A 153 14.48 1.07 -14.04
N ALA A 154 14.83 0.12 -14.90
CA ALA A 154 14.44 0.14 -16.31
C ALA A 154 12.91 0.13 -16.49
N ILE A 155 12.20 -0.75 -15.77
CA ILE A 155 10.73 -0.80 -15.78
C ILE A 155 10.11 0.49 -15.26
N THR A 156 10.69 1.07 -14.20
CA THR A 156 10.23 2.33 -13.63
C THR A 156 10.41 3.48 -14.62
N VAL A 157 11.56 3.57 -15.27
CA VAL A 157 11.84 4.57 -16.31
C VAL A 157 10.91 4.40 -17.50
N ALA A 158 10.68 3.17 -17.96
CA ALA A 158 9.75 2.89 -19.04
C ALA A 158 8.31 3.30 -18.66
N SER A 159 7.88 2.98 -17.44
CA SER A 159 6.55 3.36 -16.92
C SER A 159 6.38 4.88 -16.84
N ILE A 160 7.42 5.60 -16.39
CA ILE A 160 7.45 7.06 -16.39
C ILE A 160 7.38 7.60 -17.82
N ALA A 161 8.14 7.03 -18.76
CA ALA A 161 8.13 7.45 -20.16
C ALA A 161 6.76 7.23 -20.83
N ILE A 162 6.11 6.09 -20.59
CA ILE A 162 4.75 5.84 -21.06
C ILE A 162 3.78 6.85 -20.44
N SER A 163 3.90 7.07 -19.12
CA SER A 163 3.06 8.04 -18.41
C SER A 163 3.24 9.46 -18.93
N THR A 164 4.45 9.89 -19.30
CA THR A 164 4.69 11.23 -19.84
C THR A 164 4.13 11.40 -21.25
N ILE A 165 4.18 10.35 -22.09
CA ILE A 165 3.55 10.36 -23.42
C ILE A 165 2.02 10.44 -23.28
N LEU A 166 1.43 9.60 -22.44
CA LEU A 166 -0.02 9.53 -22.24
C LEU A 166 -0.57 10.71 -21.44
N ARG A 167 0.25 11.37 -20.62
CA ARG A 167 -0.15 12.52 -19.79
C ARG A 167 -0.87 13.59 -20.62
N LYS A 168 -0.35 13.94 -21.80
CA LYS A 168 -0.95 14.99 -22.62
C LYS A 168 -2.34 14.59 -23.10
N GLN A 169 -2.46 13.36 -23.62
CA GLN A 169 -3.74 12.81 -24.07
C GLN A 169 -4.76 12.75 -22.93
N TRP A 170 -4.38 12.18 -21.78
CA TRP A 170 -5.29 12.02 -20.64
C TRP A 170 -5.67 13.34 -19.98
N SER A 171 -4.74 14.28 -19.88
CA SER A 171 -4.99 15.56 -19.20
C SER A 171 -5.72 16.57 -20.08
N GLU A 172 -5.34 16.70 -21.35
CA GLU A 172 -5.87 17.77 -22.22
C GLU A 172 -7.11 17.31 -23.00
N ASN A 173 -7.08 16.10 -23.55
CA ASN A 173 -8.13 15.60 -24.44
C ASN A 173 -9.21 14.83 -23.68
N GLU A 174 -8.82 13.86 -22.86
CA GLU A 174 -9.77 12.99 -22.13
C GLU A 174 -10.16 13.55 -20.76
N ARG A 175 -9.44 14.56 -20.26
CA ARG A 175 -9.66 15.23 -18.96
C ARG A 175 -9.94 14.23 -17.84
N VAL A 176 -9.14 13.17 -17.78
CA VAL A 176 -9.28 12.10 -16.81
C VAL A 176 -9.19 12.69 -15.40
N THR A 177 -10.24 12.54 -14.63
CA THR A 177 -10.24 12.93 -13.21
C THR A 177 -9.29 12.00 -12.47
N TYR A 178 -8.43 12.56 -11.60
CA TYR A 178 -7.52 11.80 -10.74
C TYR A 178 -8.08 11.74 -9.31
N PRO A 179 -9.08 10.89 -9.01
CA PRO A 179 -9.77 10.88 -7.72
C PRO A 179 -8.83 10.62 -6.54
N MET A 180 -7.78 9.82 -6.78
CA MET A 180 -6.77 9.48 -5.78
C MET A 180 -5.89 10.67 -5.37
N LEU A 181 -5.82 11.72 -6.19
CA LEU A 181 -5.08 12.94 -5.87
C LEU A 181 -5.98 14.04 -5.28
N GLY A 182 -7.30 13.93 -5.42
CA GLY A 182 -8.25 14.93 -4.94
C GLY A 182 -8.09 15.28 -3.45
N PRO A 183 -8.15 14.30 -2.53
CA PRO A 183 -7.98 14.57 -1.10
C PRO A 183 -6.64 15.24 -0.74
N PRO A 184 -5.46 14.71 -1.13
CA PRO A 184 -4.20 15.33 -0.73
C PRO A 184 -3.92 16.67 -1.42
N VAL A 185 -4.43 16.90 -2.63
CA VAL A 185 -4.34 18.20 -3.31
C VAL A 185 -5.23 19.25 -2.64
N SER A 186 -6.47 18.89 -2.29
CA SER A 186 -7.38 19.82 -1.58
C SER A 186 -6.85 20.18 -0.18
N LEU A 187 -6.15 19.27 0.50
CA LEU A 187 -5.45 19.56 1.75
C LEU A 187 -4.28 20.54 1.56
N ALA A 188 -3.51 20.45 0.47
CA ALA A 188 -2.46 21.43 0.16
C ALA A 188 -3.04 22.81 -0.17
N GLU A 189 -4.15 22.85 -0.91
CA GLU A 189 -4.86 24.10 -1.21
C GLU A 189 -5.40 24.76 0.05
N ALA A 190 -6.01 23.97 0.93
CA ALA A 190 -6.53 24.46 2.20
C ALA A 190 -5.44 24.95 3.17
N ALA A 191 -4.24 24.36 3.11
CA ALA A 191 -3.11 24.77 3.94
C ALA A 191 -2.49 26.11 3.52
N ASP A 192 -2.67 26.50 2.25
CA ASP A 192 -2.16 27.76 1.73
C ASP A 192 -3.24 28.85 1.67
N ALA A 193 -4.52 28.47 1.64
CA ALA A 193 -5.64 29.39 1.71
C ALA A 193 -5.58 30.27 2.97
N GLY A 194 -5.97 31.55 2.81
CA GLY A 194 -6.10 32.48 3.92
C GLY A 194 -7.12 32.00 4.97
N ASP A 195 -6.99 32.53 6.19
CA ASP A 195 -7.62 32.06 7.44
C ASP A 195 -9.16 31.96 7.46
N ARG A 196 -9.86 32.36 6.38
CA ARG A 196 -11.32 32.50 6.35
C ARG A 196 -12.06 31.58 5.37
N ASP A 197 -11.45 31.20 4.24
CA ASP A 197 -12.15 30.46 3.17
C ASP A 197 -11.58 29.05 2.90
N GLY A 198 -10.67 28.55 3.75
CA GLY A 198 -10.05 27.24 3.60
C GLY A 198 -10.91 26.08 4.13
N LEU A 199 -10.66 24.85 3.65
CA LEU A 199 -11.31 23.62 4.14
C LEU A 199 -11.26 23.49 5.67
N PHE A 200 -10.16 23.95 6.29
CA PHE A 200 -9.94 23.92 7.73
C PHE A 200 -10.78 24.93 8.53
N SER A 201 -11.40 25.94 7.91
CA SER A 201 -12.31 26.86 8.62
C SER A 201 -13.74 26.31 8.73
N THR A 202 -14.06 25.27 7.94
CA THR A 202 -15.43 24.75 7.84
C THR A 202 -15.75 23.81 9.01
N ARG A 203 -16.80 24.11 9.78
CA ARG A 203 -17.26 23.27 10.91
C ARG A 203 -17.59 21.84 10.50
N LEU A 204 -18.18 21.67 9.32
CA LEU A 204 -18.56 20.35 8.79
C LEU A 204 -17.35 19.43 8.59
N PHE A 205 -16.21 19.99 8.14
CA PHE A 205 -14.95 19.24 8.01
C PHE A 205 -14.51 18.67 9.37
N TRP A 206 -14.51 19.50 10.42
CA TRP A 206 -14.12 19.07 11.77
C TRP A 206 -15.09 18.08 12.41
N VAL A 207 -16.40 18.22 12.15
CA VAL A 207 -17.39 17.23 12.59
C VAL A 207 -17.14 15.88 11.93
N GLY A 208 -16.93 15.85 10.61
CA GLY A 208 -16.63 14.61 9.88
C GLY A 208 -15.30 13.97 10.29
N PHE A 209 -14.24 14.79 10.36
CA PHE A 209 -12.92 14.36 10.83
C PHE A 209 -12.98 13.83 12.26
N GLY A 210 -13.59 14.57 13.17
CA GLY A 210 -13.74 14.19 14.57
C GLY A 210 -14.53 12.89 14.75
N LEU A 211 -15.65 12.73 14.04
CA LEU A 211 -16.45 11.51 14.09
C LEU A 211 -15.63 10.28 13.68
N ILE A 212 -14.98 10.32 12.52
CA ILE A 212 -14.21 9.17 12.00
C ILE A 212 -12.98 8.92 12.88
N PHE A 213 -12.29 9.99 13.30
CA PHE A 213 -11.11 9.91 14.16
C PHE A 213 -11.46 9.30 15.53
N LEU A 214 -12.58 9.69 16.14
CA LEU A 214 -13.03 9.12 17.41
C LEU A 214 -13.39 7.64 17.28
N VAL A 215 -14.15 7.26 16.24
CA VAL A 215 -14.52 5.85 16.01
C VAL A 215 -13.28 4.99 15.77
N LYS A 216 -12.34 5.45 14.94
CA LYS A 216 -11.09 4.72 14.68
C LYS A 216 -10.15 4.73 15.89
N GLY A 217 -10.03 5.85 16.58
CA GLY A 217 -9.25 6.00 17.80
C GLY A 217 -9.74 5.08 18.92
N TRP A 218 -11.06 4.97 19.09
CA TRP A 218 -11.68 4.03 20.02
C TRP A 218 -11.30 2.57 19.69
N ASN A 219 -11.37 2.21 18.41
CA ASN A 219 -10.95 0.89 17.96
C ASN A 219 -9.44 0.66 18.08
N ILE A 220 -8.59 1.69 17.98
CA ILE A 220 -7.15 1.55 18.24
C ILE A 220 -6.89 1.18 19.69
N ILE A 221 -7.63 1.73 20.66
CA ILE A 221 -7.47 1.39 22.08
C ILE A 221 -7.72 -0.10 22.32
N SER A 222 -8.72 -0.66 21.64
CA SER A 222 -9.04 -2.08 21.74
C SER A 222 -7.94 -3.02 21.23
N TYR A 223 -7.04 -2.53 20.37
CA TYR A 223 -5.88 -3.29 19.93
C TYR A 223 -4.85 -3.44 21.06
N PHE A 224 -4.69 -2.40 21.90
CA PHE A 224 -3.74 -2.41 23.02
C PHE A 224 -4.31 -3.01 24.30
N ILE A 225 -5.63 -2.98 24.49
CA ILE A 225 -6.31 -3.48 25.69
C ILE A 225 -7.26 -4.63 25.30
N PRO A 226 -6.83 -5.89 25.50
CA PRO A 226 -7.70 -7.05 25.30
C PRO A 226 -8.97 -6.95 26.15
N GLY A 227 -10.14 -7.14 25.54
CA GLY A 227 -11.45 -7.08 26.22
C GLY A 227 -12.13 -5.71 26.21
N PHE A 228 -11.49 -4.67 25.68
CA PHE A 228 -12.14 -3.37 25.49
C PHE A 228 -13.19 -3.42 24.37
N PRO A 229 -14.38 -2.81 24.54
CA PRO A 229 -15.44 -2.88 23.55
C PRO A 229 -15.04 -2.21 22.24
N GLN A 230 -15.26 -2.90 21.12
CA GLN A 230 -15.00 -2.39 19.77
C GLN A 230 -16.27 -1.86 19.13
N ILE A 231 -16.16 -0.75 18.41
CA ILE A 231 -17.21 -0.27 17.51
C ILE A 231 -17.09 -1.08 16.22
N TRP A 232 -18.00 -2.04 16.07
CA TRP A 232 -18.04 -2.93 14.91
C TRP A 232 -18.46 -2.17 13.64
N LEU A 233 -17.56 -2.09 12.67
CA LEU A 233 -17.77 -1.45 11.36
C LEU A 233 -18.14 -2.45 10.26
N GLY A 234 -18.76 -3.58 10.63
CA GLY A 234 -19.31 -4.54 9.67
C GLY A 234 -18.28 -5.43 8.96
N GLN A 235 -17.14 -5.77 9.55
CA GLN A 235 -16.11 -6.65 8.96
C GLN A 235 -16.55 -8.14 8.82
N GLN A 236 -17.77 -8.39 8.38
CA GLN A 236 -18.30 -9.73 8.19
C GLN A 236 -18.27 -10.10 6.70
N TRP A 237 -18.01 -11.37 6.46
CA TRP A 237 -18.17 -11.98 5.14
C TRP A 237 -19.63 -12.40 4.98
N LEU A 238 -20.30 -11.79 4.02
CA LEU A 238 -21.68 -12.12 3.68
C LEU A 238 -21.69 -13.19 2.58
N TYR A 239 -22.29 -14.33 2.88
CA TYR A 239 -22.47 -15.44 1.94
C TYR A 239 -23.88 -15.36 1.34
N PHE A 240 -23.98 -14.89 0.09
CA PHE A 240 -25.28 -14.75 -0.58
C PHE A 240 -25.86 -16.08 -1.08
N ALA A 241 -25.01 -16.96 -1.64
CA ALA A 241 -25.42 -18.26 -2.15
C ALA A 241 -24.24 -19.24 -2.16
N ARG A 242 -24.52 -20.55 -2.18
CA ARG A 242 -23.52 -21.63 -2.06
C ARG A 242 -22.32 -21.49 -3.00
N TYR A 243 -22.54 -21.09 -4.25
CA TYR A 243 -21.47 -20.94 -5.25
C TYR A 243 -21.03 -19.49 -5.45
N TYR A 244 -21.72 -18.53 -4.82
CA TYR A 244 -21.42 -17.12 -4.99
C TYR A 244 -20.27 -16.73 -4.06
N PRO A 245 -19.25 -15.99 -4.53
CA PRO A 245 -18.14 -15.59 -3.68
C PRO A 245 -18.61 -14.74 -2.49
N PRO A 246 -18.04 -14.95 -1.29
CA PRO A 246 -18.41 -14.16 -0.12
C PRO A 246 -18.06 -12.69 -0.35
N GLN A 247 -18.97 -11.80 0.03
CA GLN A 247 -18.79 -10.35 -0.10
C GLN A 247 -18.38 -9.74 1.23
N HIS A 248 -17.36 -8.90 1.21
CA HIS A 248 -16.93 -8.18 2.40
C HIS A 248 -17.82 -6.94 2.58
N THR A 249 -18.68 -6.93 3.61
CA THR A 249 -19.65 -5.83 3.85
C THR A 249 -19.11 -4.74 4.78
N GLY A 250 -17.82 -4.79 5.12
CA GLY A 250 -17.20 -3.83 6.02
C GLY A 250 -17.14 -2.42 5.45
N ILE A 251 -17.53 -1.45 6.28
CA ILE A 251 -17.47 -0.03 5.95
C ILE A 251 -16.01 0.40 5.97
N ASN A 252 -15.47 0.68 4.78
CA ASN A 252 -14.14 1.24 4.62
C ASN A 252 -14.21 2.75 4.33
N PHE A 253 -14.09 3.56 5.39
CA PHE A 253 -14.10 5.03 5.27
C PHE A 253 -13.05 5.58 4.31
N PHE A 254 -11.90 4.91 4.17
CA PHE A 254 -10.87 5.32 3.20
C PHE A 254 -11.38 5.14 1.77
N THR A 255 -11.94 3.96 1.45
CA THR A 255 -12.52 3.71 0.12
C THR A 255 -13.69 4.64 -0.18
N ILE A 256 -14.57 4.90 0.80
CA ILE A 256 -15.69 5.84 0.66
C ILE A 256 -15.16 7.25 0.35
N GLY A 257 -14.14 7.70 1.09
CA GLY A 257 -13.53 9.01 0.90
C GLY A 257 -12.94 9.19 -0.50
N PHE A 258 -12.25 8.19 -1.04
CA PHE A 258 -11.71 8.26 -2.40
C PHE A 258 -12.79 8.07 -3.48
N ALA A 259 -13.79 7.21 -3.23
CA ALA A 259 -14.90 7.00 -4.15
C ALA A 259 -15.72 8.28 -4.36
N TYR A 260 -15.84 9.13 -3.34
CA TYR A 260 -16.51 10.43 -3.46
C TYR A 260 -15.89 11.33 -4.55
N PHE A 261 -14.56 11.27 -4.75
CA PHE A 261 -13.87 12.06 -5.78
C PHE A 261 -13.88 11.40 -7.17
N ALA A 262 -14.35 10.15 -7.28
CA ALA A 262 -14.38 9.43 -8.53
C ALA A 262 -15.59 9.81 -9.39
N ASN A 263 -15.40 9.78 -10.71
CA ASN A 263 -16.50 10.02 -11.66
C ASN A 263 -17.56 8.92 -11.53
N ILE A 264 -18.83 9.28 -11.69
CA ILE A 264 -19.95 8.34 -11.58
C ILE A 264 -19.85 7.20 -12.60
N ASP A 265 -19.36 7.48 -13.81
CA ASP A 265 -19.17 6.47 -14.86
C ASP A 265 -18.11 5.43 -14.47
N LEU A 266 -17.06 5.86 -13.76
CA LEU A 266 -16.02 4.97 -13.24
C LEU A 266 -16.60 4.09 -12.13
N LEU A 267 -17.34 4.68 -11.19
CA LEU A 267 -17.99 3.94 -10.10
C LEU A 267 -19.00 2.93 -10.64
N PHE A 268 -19.79 3.33 -11.64
CA PHE A 268 -20.73 2.45 -12.32
C PHE A 268 -20.01 1.29 -13.02
N SER A 269 -18.93 1.58 -13.74
CA SER A 269 -18.11 0.55 -14.40
C SER A 269 -17.55 -0.44 -13.39
N ILE A 270 -16.97 0.04 -12.29
CA ILE A 270 -16.45 -0.81 -11.21
C ILE A 270 -17.55 -1.72 -10.65
N LEU A 271 -18.75 -1.17 -10.40
CA LEU A 271 -19.89 -1.96 -9.91
C LEU A 271 -20.30 -3.05 -10.91
N VAL A 272 -20.47 -2.69 -12.19
CA VAL A 272 -20.91 -3.62 -13.23
C VAL A 272 -19.87 -4.72 -13.46
N PHE A 273 -18.60 -4.38 -13.62
CA PHE A 273 -17.54 -5.37 -13.81
C PHE A 273 -17.32 -6.25 -12.58
N HIS A 274 -17.48 -5.69 -11.36
CA HIS A 274 -17.47 -6.48 -10.14
C HIS A 274 -18.59 -7.52 -10.14
N LEU A 275 -19.82 -7.12 -10.46
CA LEU A 275 -20.96 -8.04 -10.55
C LEU A 275 -20.74 -9.10 -11.64
N LEU A 276 -20.23 -8.72 -12.82
CA LEU A 276 -19.91 -9.67 -13.89
C LEU A 276 -18.86 -10.69 -13.45
N TYR A 277 -17.76 -10.23 -12.85
CA TYR A 277 -16.71 -11.10 -12.32
C TYR A 277 -17.22 -12.07 -11.24
N MET A 278 -18.10 -11.59 -10.35
CA MET A 278 -18.70 -12.45 -9.33
C MET A 278 -19.61 -13.54 -9.94
N ASN A 279 -20.36 -13.20 -10.99
CA ASN A 279 -21.17 -14.18 -11.72
C ASN A 279 -20.31 -15.20 -12.48
N GLU A 280 -19.17 -14.77 -13.04
CA GLU A 280 -18.20 -15.66 -13.70
C GLU A 280 -17.63 -16.70 -12.72
N ILE A 281 -17.22 -16.26 -11.52
CA ILE A 281 -16.74 -17.19 -10.48
C ILE A 281 -17.87 -18.13 -10.05
N ALA A 282 -19.09 -17.62 -9.87
CA ALA A 282 -20.22 -18.44 -9.46
C ALA A 282 -20.58 -19.50 -10.50
N LEU A 283 -20.53 -19.16 -11.79
CA LEU A 283 -20.72 -20.11 -12.90
C LEU A 283 -19.61 -21.15 -12.91
N SER A 284 -18.36 -20.72 -12.78
CA SER A 284 -17.18 -21.60 -12.78
C SER A 284 -17.22 -22.61 -11.64
N ARG A 285 -17.57 -22.17 -10.43
CA ARG A 285 -17.77 -23.05 -9.27
C ARG A 285 -18.92 -24.05 -9.48
N ARG A 286 -19.98 -23.66 -10.20
CA ARG A 286 -21.10 -24.58 -10.54
C ARG A 286 -20.68 -25.69 -11.52
N ILE A 287 -19.77 -25.40 -12.45
CA ILE A 287 -19.26 -26.39 -13.42
C ILE A 287 -18.05 -27.19 -12.89
N GLY A 288 -17.67 -26.99 -11.62
CA GLY A 288 -16.57 -27.71 -10.98
C GLY A 288 -15.17 -27.13 -11.24
N LEU A 289 -15.07 -25.94 -11.84
CA LEU A 289 -13.81 -25.22 -12.04
C LEU A 289 -13.57 -24.23 -10.89
N ALA A 290 -12.55 -24.49 -10.08
CA ALA A 290 -12.12 -23.58 -9.01
C ALA A 290 -11.17 -22.51 -9.57
N ILE A 291 -11.71 -21.37 -10.00
CA ILE A 291 -10.90 -20.25 -10.53
C ILE A 291 -10.17 -19.45 -9.42
N THR A 292 -10.47 -19.70 -8.13
CA THR A 292 -9.91 -18.91 -7.02
C THR A 292 -9.35 -19.78 -5.89
N ALA A 293 -8.05 -19.67 -5.63
CA ALA A 293 -7.33 -20.35 -4.53
C ALA A 293 -7.37 -19.60 -3.17
N LYS A 294 -8.13 -18.51 -3.04
CA LYS A 294 -8.35 -17.84 -1.75
C LYS A 294 -9.79 -18.08 -1.27
N THR A 295 -9.98 -19.25 -0.69
CA THR A 295 -11.09 -19.58 0.20
C THR A 295 -10.94 -18.74 1.48
N GLY A 296 -11.95 -17.91 1.78
CA GLY A 296 -12.04 -17.30 3.10
C GLY A 296 -12.23 -18.37 4.17
N PRO A 297 -11.98 -18.08 5.46
CA PRO A 297 -12.31 -19.00 6.53
C PRO A 297 -13.81 -19.29 6.50
N GLY A 298 -14.19 -20.55 6.17
CA GLY A 298 -15.58 -20.99 6.12
C GLY A 298 -16.23 -21.08 4.73
N ASP A 299 -15.48 -21.20 3.63
CA ASP A 299 -16.08 -21.45 2.30
C ASP A 299 -16.81 -22.82 2.29
N PRO A 300 -18.12 -22.88 2.05
CA PRO A 300 -18.89 -24.14 2.02
C PRO A 300 -18.59 -25.02 0.79
N VAL A 301 -17.67 -24.57 -0.09
CA VAL A 301 -17.19 -25.30 -1.28
C VAL A 301 -15.71 -25.70 -1.14
N ALA A 302 -15.08 -25.44 0.01
CA ALA A 302 -13.78 -26.03 0.36
C ALA A 302 -13.92 -27.50 0.78
#